data_AF-A0A7R7CJ19-F1
#
_entry.id   AF-A0A7R7CJ19-F1
#
_cell.length_a   1.000
_cell.length_b   1.000
_cell.length_c   1.000
_cell.angle_alpha   90.00
_cell.angle_beta   90.00
_cell.angle_gamma   90.00
#
_symmetry.space_group_name_H-M   'P 1'
#
loop_
_entity.id
_entity.type
_entity.pdbx_description
1 polymer ?
#
loop_
_entity_poly.entity_id
_entity_poly.type
_entity_poly.pdbx_seq_one_letter_code
_entity_poly.pdbx_strand_id
1 'polypeptide(L)' 'MKLFSRIFAARRRTNLTTELERQRLGNTMPGQTAAIAGARLGVFVG' A
#
# COMPACT_ATOMS: atom_id res chain seq x y z
N MET A 1 4.69 -7.05 26.94
CA MET A 1 3.68 -6.75 25.90
C MET A 1 4.32 -6.68 24.52
N LYS A 2 4.68 -7.83 23.93
CA LYS A 2 5.42 -7.90 22.64
C LYS A 2 4.50 -7.90 21.41
N LEU A 3 3.21 -8.12 21.61
CA LEU A 3 2.23 -8.18 20.53
C LEU A 3 1.96 -6.78 19.97
N PHE A 4 1.72 -5.79 20.86
CA PHE A 4 1.50 -4.41 20.47
C PHE A 4 2.73 -3.79 19.81
N SER A 5 3.94 -4.04 20.34
CA SER A 5 5.17 -3.52 19.71
C SER A 5 5.38 -4.03 18.29
N ARG A 6 4.95 -5.25 17.96
CA ARG A 6 5.05 -5.81 16.60
C ARG A 6 4.06 -5.16 15.62
N ILE A 7 2.87 -4.80 16.09
CA ILE A 7 1.87 -4.07 15.30
C ILE A 7 2.36 -2.64 15.01
N PHE A 8 2.91 -1.95 16.00
CA PHE A 8 3.43 -0.59 15.82
C PHE A 8 4.79 -0.53 15.12
N ALA A 9 5.62 -1.57 15.23
CA ALA A 9 6.87 -1.67 14.46
C ALA A 9 6.66 -1.94 12.96
N ALA A 10 5.50 -2.49 12.58
CA ALA A 10 5.15 -2.72 11.18
C ALA A 10 4.75 -1.43 10.43
N ARG A 11 4.55 -0.31 11.14
CA ARG A 11 4.32 1.01 10.54
C ARG A 11 5.64 1.51 9.93
N ARG A 12 5.96 1.04 8.72
CA ARG A 12 7.02 1.64 7.88
C ARG A 12 6.74 3.13 7.78
N ARG A 13 7.73 3.97 8.09
CA ARG A 13 7.66 5.43 7.87
C ARG A 13 7.49 5.66 6.38
N THR A 14 6.26 5.83 5.92
CA THR A 14 5.97 6.22 4.55
C THR A 14 6.16 7.74 4.46
N ASN A 15 6.95 8.16 3.47
CA ASN A 15 7.15 9.59 3.22
C ASN A 15 5.84 10.17 2.63
N LEU A 16 5.39 11.31 3.16
CA LEU A 16 4.14 11.94 2.75
C LEU A 16 4.12 12.26 1.25
N THR A 17 5.27 12.61 0.66
CA THR A 17 5.40 12.87 -0.78
C THR A 17 5.16 11.60 -1.60
N THR A 18 5.72 10.47 -1.17
CA THR A 18 5.54 9.16 -1.82
C THR A 18 4.10 8.68 -1.76
N GLU A 19 3.39 8.91 -0.66
CA GLU A 19 1.96 8.55 -0.56
C GLU A 19 1.09 9.41 -1.50
N LEU A 20 1.39 10.70 -1.62
CA LEU A 20 0.65 11.60 -2.50
C LEU A 20 0.88 11.28 -3.98
N GLU A 21 2.11 10.95 -4.37
CA GLU A 21 2.42 10.45 -5.71
C GLU A 21 1.73 9.11 -6.00
N ARG A 22 1.72 8.20 -5.02
CA ARG A 22 1.01 6.92 -5.14
C ARG A 22 -0.50 7.12 -5.32
N GLN A 23 -1.09 8.10 -4.64
CA GLN A 23 -2.50 8.44 -4.80
C GLN A 23 -2.80 9.01 -6.19
N ARG A 24 -1.92 9.89 -6.70
CA ARG A 24 -2.05 10.41 -8.08
C ARG A 24 -1.96 9.30 -9.12
N LEU A 25 -1.00 8.38 -8.96
CA LEU A 25 -0.86 7.20 -9.81
C LEU A 25 -2.08 6.27 -9.73
N GLY A 26 -2.69 6.14 -8.55
CA GLY A 26 -3.95 5.41 -8.38
C GLY A 26 -5.10 6.00 -9.19
N ASN A 27 -5.15 7.33 -9.33
CA ASN A 27 -6.18 8.02 -10.10
C ASN A 27 -5.95 7.97 -11.61
N THR A 28 -4.68 7.97 -12.06
CA THR A 28 -4.35 7.93 -13.50
C THR A 28 -4.21 6.52 -14.06
N MET A 29 -3.90 5.54 -13.21
CA MET A 29 -3.72 4.13 -13.56
C MET A 29 -4.42 3.22 -12.54
N PRO A 30 -5.77 3.27 -12.46
CA PRO A 30 -6.53 2.52 -11.47
C PRO A 30 -6.42 1.00 -11.67
N GLY A 31 -6.39 0.51 -12.92
CA GLY A 31 -6.25 -0.92 -13.22
C GLY A 31 -4.90 -1.50 -12.78
N GLN A 32 -3.79 -0.81 -13.08
CA GLN A 32 -2.46 -1.24 -12.66
C GLN A 32 -2.29 -1.15 -11.14
N THR A 33 -2.84 -0.10 -10.53
CA THR A 33 -2.82 0.06 -9.06
C THR A 33 -3.64 -1.03 -8.37
N ALA A 34 -4.82 -1.36 -8.92
CA ALA A 34 -5.66 -2.45 -8.44
C ALA A 34 -4.97 -3.82 -8.63
N ALA A 35 -4.30 -4.05 -9.75
CA ALA A 35 -3.51 -5.27 -9.98
C ALA A 35 -2.37 -5.43 -8.97
N ILE A 36 -1.64 -4.35 -8.66
CA ILE A 36 -0.57 -4.34 -7.65
C ILE A 36 -1.13 -4.53 -6.22
N ALA A 37 -2.23 -3.85 -5.89
CA ALA A 37 -2.89 -3.98 -4.59
C ALA A 37 -3.47 -5.38 -4.40
N GLY A 38 -4.09 -5.92 -5.45
CA GLY A 38 -4.59 -7.28 -5.53
C GLY A 38 -3.49 -8.32 -5.38
N ALA A 39 -2.37 -8.17 -6.10
CA ALA A 39 -1.20 -9.05 -5.96
C ALA A 39 -0.63 -9.06 -4.52
N ARG A 40 -0.71 -7.95 -3.78
CA ARG A 40 -0.33 -7.89 -2.36
C ARG A 40 -1.31 -8.60 -1.43
N LEU A 41 -2.58 -8.66 -1.82
CA LEU A 41 -3.66 -9.33 -1.09
C LEU A 41 -3.89 -10.78 -1.57
N GLY A 42 -3.14 -11.24 -2.57
CA GLY A 42 -3.28 -12.58 -3.17
C GLY A 42 -4.43 -12.71 -4.17
N VAL A 43 -5.07 -11.61 -4.57
CA VAL A 43 -6.19 -11.58 -5.52
C VAL A 43 -5.74 -10.86 -6.79
N PHE A 44 -5.46 -11.60 -7.87
CA PHE A 44 -5.25 -10.97 -9.18
C PHE A 44 -6.58 -10.41 -9.69
N VAL A 45 -6.69 -9.09 -9.76
CA VAL A 45 -7.74 -8.41 -10.53
C VAL A 45 -7.09 -8.03 -11.85
N GLY A 46 -7.34 -8.86 -12.87
CA GLY A 46 -7.04 -8.59 -14.28
C GLY A 46 -8.22 -7.94 -14.97
#